data_AF-A0A3D1F2D8-F1
#
_entry.id   AF-A0A3D1F2D8-F1
#
_cell.length_a   1.000
_cell.length_b   1.000
_cell.length_c   1.000
_cell.angle_alpha   90.00
_cell.angle_beta   90.00
_cell.angle_gamma   90.00
#
_symmetry.space_group_name_H-M   'P 1'
#
loop_
_entity.id
_entity.type
_entity.pdbx_description
1 polymer ?
#
loop_
_entity_poly.entity_id
_entity_poly.type
_entity_poly.pdbx_seq_one_letter_code
_entity_poly.pdbx_strand_id
1 'polypeptide(L)'
;MSNIEWTEKTWNPVIGCTRVSEGCRNCYAEVMARRLAAMAIKDGGKGRKANYLNVVKHDAMGTPLPQWNGIVRCVHESLGDPLRWVKPRMIFVNSMSDLFHEGVPLDYIINVLAVCAICPQHTMQILTKRTMRMFEVMTMGDMGHRIYQQVQDWLDEGEQGFLGKQWDRVHELSGQSVTGGRHEFMAWKLPLANVWLGTSTENQSTYDQRHPFIDKLTTVGWTTFLSIEPLLGQIEMAEDSPYCEWCGPAYTPLKCDNGQGGTEEFCADCASDNPDGMTTVMWGGLGVSWVIVGAESGHGARSCDIEWVREIIEFCQDHNVPVFVKQLIHNGRKIPFNQWPEDLRVRQMPKIRGAA
;
A
#
# COMPACT_ATOMS: atom_id res chain seq x y z
N MET A 1 -7.67 -18.10 -0.06
CA MET A 1 -7.26 -16.68 0.09
C MET A 1 -8.49 -15.90 0.50
N SER A 2 -8.36 -14.89 1.36
CA SER A 2 -9.43 -13.90 1.58
C SER A 2 -9.75 -13.25 0.24
N ASN A 3 -11.03 -13.16 -0.10
CA ASN A 3 -11.49 -12.38 -1.24
C ASN A 3 -11.51 -10.91 -0.81
N ILE A 4 -10.41 -10.19 -1.01
CA ILE A 4 -10.31 -8.75 -0.71
C ILE A 4 -10.90 -8.03 -1.93
N GLU A 5 -12.03 -7.37 -1.76
CA GLU A 5 -12.90 -6.95 -2.87
C GLU A 5 -12.28 -5.91 -3.83
N TRP A 6 -11.24 -5.20 -3.38
CA TRP A 6 -10.55 -4.17 -4.14
C TRP A 6 -9.16 -4.60 -4.68
N THR A 7 -8.87 -5.91 -4.66
CA THR A 7 -7.62 -6.47 -5.17
C THR A 7 -7.86 -7.79 -5.91
N GLU A 8 -6.97 -8.16 -6.83
CA GLU A 8 -7.10 -9.40 -7.62
C GLU A 8 -6.19 -10.52 -7.11
N LYS A 9 -5.10 -10.15 -6.43
CA LYS A 9 -4.12 -11.10 -5.90
C LYS A 9 -3.49 -10.60 -4.62
N THR A 10 -3.03 -11.52 -3.78
CA THR A 10 -2.21 -11.21 -2.61
C THR A 10 -0.79 -11.75 -2.80
N TRP A 11 0.21 -10.94 -2.46
CA TRP A 11 1.60 -11.33 -2.40
C TRP A 11 2.10 -11.13 -0.95
N ASN A 12 2.61 -12.19 -0.30
CA ASN A 12 3.01 -12.14 1.11
C ASN A 12 4.48 -12.54 1.28
N PRO A 13 5.44 -11.67 0.87
CA PRO A 13 6.87 -11.88 1.12
C PRO A 13 7.25 -11.79 2.60
N VAL A 14 6.39 -11.23 3.46
CA VAL A 14 6.59 -11.26 4.93
C VAL A 14 5.40 -11.94 5.59
N ILE A 15 5.62 -12.58 6.74
CA ILE A 15 4.57 -13.09 7.62
C ILE A 15 4.82 -12.71 9.08
N GLY A 16 3.76 -12.68 9.88
CA GLY A 16 3.83 -12.27 11.28
C GLY A 16 3.70 -10.75 11.44
N CYS A 17 3.36 -10.31 12.66
CA CYS A 17 3.18 -8.91 13.01
C CYS A 17 3.14 -8.70 14.53
N THR A 18 3.26 -7.46 14.99
CA THR A 18 2.86 -7.01 16.33
C THR A 18 1.66 -6.05 16.23
N ARG A 19 0.77 -6.10 17.24
CA ARG A 19 -0.39 -5.20 17.34
C ARG A 19 0.10 -3.80 17.75
N VAL A 20 -0.37 -2.76 17.04
CA VAL A 20 0.06 -1.35 17.27
C VAL A 20 -1.11 -0.40 17.54
N SER A 21 -2.35 -0.86 17.40
CA SER A 21 -3.54 -0.06 17.69
C SER A 21 -4.76 -0.91 17.98
N GLU A 22 -5.84 -0.24 18.36
CA GLU A 22 -7.14 -0.84 18.67
C GLU A 22 -7.79 -1.50 17.43
N GLY A 23 -7.45 -1.05 16.22
CA GLY A 23 -7.76 -1.74 14.97
C GLY A 23 -7.24 -3.18 14.89
N CYS A 24 -6.17 -3.52 15.62
CA CYS A 24 -5.59 -4.86 15.59
C CYS A 24 -6.29 -5.87 16.53
N ARG A 25 -7.26 -5.45 17.35
CA ARG A 25 -7.89 -6.33 18.37
C ARG A 25 -8.52 -7.59 17.77
N ASN A 26 -9.29 -7.44 16.68
CA ASN A 26 -9.98 -8.52 15.98
C ASN A 26 -9.36 -8.80 14.59
N CYS A 27 -8.02 -8.79 14.51
CA CYS A 27 -7.30 -8.91 13.25
C CYS A 27 -7.60 -10.24 12.52
N TYR A 28 -8.21 -10.15 11.33
CA TYR A 28 -8.49 -11.32 10.48
C TYR A 28 -7.23 -12.14 10.17
N ALA A 29 -6.07 -11.48 10.02
CA ALA A 29 -4.82 -12.16 9.72
C ALA A 29 -4.39 -13.12 10.85
N GLU A 30 -4.68 -12.83 12.12
CA GLU A 30 -4.40 -13.75 13.23
C GLU A 30 -5.27 -15.01 13.14
N VAL A 31 -6.55 -14.86 12.78
CA VAL A 31 -7.48 -15.98 12.61
C VAL A 31 -7.05 -16.89 11.46
N MET A 32 -6.66 -16.29 10.33
CA MET A 32 -6.17 -17.03 9.17
C MET A 32 -4.79 -17.66 9.45
N ALA A 33 -3.89 -16.97 10.15
CA ALA A 33 -2.59 -17.51 10.54
C ALA A 33 -2.73 -18.73 11.45
N ARG A 34 -3.62 -18.67 12.45
CA ARG A 34 -3.98 -19.83 13.28
C ARG A 34 -4.43 -21.01 12.43
N ARG A 35 -5.31 -20.77 11.45
CA ARG A 35 -5.80 -21.82 10.55
C ARG A 35 -4.66 -22.43 9.73
N LEU A 36 -3.77 -21.60 9.18
CA LEU A 36 -2.63 -22.05 8.39
C LEU A 36 -1.63 -22.85 9.23
N ALA A 37 -1.35 -22.41 10.46
CA ALA A 37 -0.52 -23.14 11.41
C ALA A 37 -1.14 -24.51 11.76
N ALA A 38 -2.44 -24.57 12.06
CA ALA A 38 -3.12 -25.84 12.36
C ALA A 38 -3.11 -26.80 11.15
N MET A 39 -3.29 -26.28 9.93
CA MET A 39 -3.14 -27.08 8.71
C MET A 39 -1.70 -27.54 8.49
N ALA A 40 -0.71 -26.73 8.82
CA ALA A 40 0.69 -27.10 8.73
C ALA A 40 1.03 -28.23 9.71
N ILE A 41 0.53 -28.18 10.95
CA ILE A 41 0.69 -29.28 11.92
C ILE A 41 0.10 -30.58 11.36
N LYS A 42 -1.15 -30.52 10.86
CA LYS A 42 -1.84 -31.69 10.30
C LYS A 42 -1.08 -32.32 9.12
N ASP A 43 -0.45 -31.50 8.29
CA ASP A 43 0.24 -31.95 7.09
C ASP A 43 1.75 -32.19 7.30
N GLY A 44 2.19 -32.30 8.57
CA GLY A 44 3.57 -32.61 8.93
C GLY A 44 4.59 -31.51 8.63
N GLY A 45 4.18 -30.24 8.70
CA GLY A 45 5.07 -29.08 8.55
C GLY A 45 5.51 -28.78 7.12
N LYS A 46 4.74 -29.20 6.11
CA LYS A 46 5.10 -29.04 4.69
C LYS A 46 4.50 -27.81 4.02
N GLY A 47 5.26 -27.27 3.05
CA GLY A 47 4.84 -26.18 2.16
C GLY A 47 4.76 -24.80 2.84
N ARG A 48 4.32 -23.79 2.09
CA ARG A 48 4.33 -22.38 2.54
C ARG A 48 3.55 -22.11 3.84
N LYS A 49 2.54 -22.93 4.14
CA LYS A 49 1.78 -22.84 5.40
C LYS A 49 2.64 -23.12 6.64
N ALA A 50 3.74 -23.88 6.50
CA ALA A 50 4.67 -24.16 7.59
C ALA A 50 5.35 -22.90 8.13
N ASN A 51 5.45 -21.85 7.31
CA ASN A 51 5.96 -20.56 7.77
C ASN A 51 5.12 -19.98 8.92
N TYR A 52 3.83 -20.32 9.01
CA TYR A 52 2.93 -19.82 10.06
C TYR A 52 3.11 -20.50 11.43
N LEU A 53 3.84 -21.63 11.52
CA LEU A 53 4.02 -22.39 12.76
C LEU A 53 4.71 -21.57 13.86
N ASN A 54 5.62 -20.65 13.50
CA ASN A 54 6.47 -19.96 14.46
C ASN A 54 6.15 -18.46 14.60
N VAL A 55 5.02 -18.00 14.07
CA VAL A 55 4.60 -16.59 14.15
C VAL A 55 3.30 -16.37 14.94
N VAL A 56 2.63 -17.46 15.34
CA VAL A 56 1.45 -17.42 16.21
C VAL A 56 1.77 -17.99 17.59
N LYS A 57 1.04 -17.55 18.61
CA LYS A 57 1.11 -18.16 19.93
C LYS A 57 0.48 -19.56 19.93
N HIS A 58 0.91 -20.38 20.89
CA HIS A 58 0.37 -21.71 21.10
C HIS A 58 -0.07 -21.84 22.57
N ASP A 59 -1.10 -22.65 22.84
CA ASP A 59 -1.44 -23.03 24.20
C ASP A 59 -0.45 -24.07 24.77
N ALA A 60 -0.67 -24.50 26.02
CA ALA A 60 0.19 -25.48 26.69
C ALA A 60 0.22 -26.86 26.00
N MET A 61 -0.76 -27.17 25.15
CA MET A 61 -0.83 -28.42 24.39
C MET A 61 -0.25 -28.29 22.98
N GLY A 62 0.27 -27.11 22.61
CA GLY A 62 0.80 -26.85 21.28
C GLY A 62 -0.28 -26.54 20.24
N THR A 63 -1.50 -26.16 20.64
CA THR A 63 -2.55 -25.73 19.72
C THR A 63 -2.33 -24.28 19.31
N PRO A 64 -2.31 -23.95 18.01
CA PRO A 64 -2.18 -22.57 17.55
C PRO A 64 -3.36 -21.69 18.02
N LEU A 65 -3.04 -20.48 18.49
CA LEU A 65 -3.98 -19.45 18.93
C LEU A 65 -4.13 -18.35 17.86
N PRO A 66 -5.26 -17.64 17.79
CA PRO A 66 -5.45 -16.51 16.88
C PRO A 66 -4.80 -15.25 17.46
N GLN A 67 -3.50 -15.33 17.74
CA GLN A 67 -2.71 -14.23 18.24
C GLN A 67 -1.29 -14.33 17.70
N TRP A 68 -0.77 -13.23 17.16
CA TRP A 68 0.65 -13.18 16.80
C TRP A 68 1.53 -13.32 18.05
N ASN A 69 2.70 -13.95 17.90
CA ASN A 69 3.70 -14.03 18.95
C ASN A 69 4.72 -12.86 18.92
N GLY A 70 4.60 -11.98 17.93
CA GLY A 70 5.49 -10.84 17.70
C GLY A 70 6.71 -11.13 16.83
N ILE A 71 6.91 -12.38 16.42
CA ILE A 71 7.95 -12.75 15.45
C ILE A 71 7.47 -12.41 14.05
N VAL A 72 8.36 -11.78 13.28
CA VAL A 72 8.18 -11.49 11.86
C VAL A 72 9.23 -12.25 11.07
N ARG A 73 8.82 -12.79 9.92
CA ARG A 73 9.70 -13.60 9.06
C ARG A 73 9.58 -13.18 7.61
N CYS A 74 10.74 -12.99 6.99
CA CYS A 74 10.90 -12.84 5.55
C CYS A 74 10.79 -14.21 4.86
N VAL A 75 9.91 -14.30 3.88
CA VAL A 75 9.55 -15.52 3.13
C VAL A 75 10.22 -15.44 1.76
N HIS A 76 11.53 -15.70 1.72
CA HIS A 76 12.37 -15.59 0.53
C HIS A 76 11.82 -16.38 -0.66
N GLU A 77 11.23 -17.56 -0.44
CA GLU A 77 10.62 -18.39 -1.48
C GLU A 77 9.34 -17.82 -2.10
N SER A 78 8.79 -16.75 -1.52
CA SER A 78 7.64 -16.00 -2.06
C SER A 78 8.06 -14.65 -2.67
N LEU A 79 9.32 -14.22 -2.52
CA LEU A 79 9.80 -12.93 -3.02
C LEU A 79 9.58 -12.80 -4.54
N GLY A 80 9.94 -13.83 -5.31
CA GLY A 80 9.79 -13.84 -6.77
C GLY A 80 8.39 -14.21 -7.29
N ASP A 81 7.35 -14.26 -6.45
CA ASP A 81 6.00 -14.63 -6.92
C ASP A 81 5.45 -13.70 -8.02
N PRO A 82 5.58 -12.37 -7.94
CA PRO A 82 5.08 -11.45 -8.96
C PRO A 82 5.74 -11.65 -10.33
N LEU A 83 7.02 -12.05 -10.35
CA LEU A 83 7.77 -12.34 -11.58
C LEU A 83 7.13 -13.44 -12.43
N ARG A 84 6.28 -14.29 -11.84
CA ARG A 84 5.59 -15.40 -12.52
C ARG A 84 4.23 -15.01 -13.05
N TRP A 85 3.74 -13.81 -12.78
CA TRP A 85 2.41 -13.37 -13.17
C TRP A 85 2.49 -12.51 -14.44
N VAL A 86 2.08 -13.10 -15.57
CA VAL A 86 2.20 -12.43 -16.88
C VAL A 86 1.12 -11.35 -17.08
N LYS A 87 -0.12 -11.64 -16.70
CA LYS A 87 -1.23 -10.69 -16.88
C LYS A 87 -1.13 -9.56 -15.85
N PRO A 88 -1.40 -8.29 -16.25
CA PRO A 88 -1.55 -7.18 -15.31
C PRO A 88 -2.50 -7.53 -14.18
N ARG A 89 -2.15 -7.07 -12.97
CA ARG A 89 -2.89 -7.39 -11.74
C ARG A 89 -2.83 -6.25 -10.74
N MET A 90 -3.93 -6.05 -10.03
CA MET A 90 -3.96 -5.36 -8.74
C MET A 90 -3.52 -6.34 -7.64
N ILE A 91 -2.37 -6.09 -7.01
CA ILE A 91 -1.73 -6.97 -6.03
C ILE A 91 -1.67 -6.29 -4.67
N PHE A 92 -2.31 -6.89 -3.67
CA PHE A 92 -2.16 -6.47 -2.29
C PHE A 92 -0.93 -7.13 -1.64
N VAL A 93 0.06 -6.32 -1.28
CA VAL A 93 1.31 -6.73 -0.66
C VAL A 93 1.10 -6.86 0.85
N ASN A 94 1.48 -8.00 1.42
CA ASN A 94 1.42 -8.29 2.84
C ASN A 94 0.01 -8.26 3.46
N SER A 95 -0.94 -8.95 2.83
CA SER A 95 -2.29 -9.16 3.38
C SER A 95 -2.36 -9.84 4.77
N MET A 96 -1.25 -10.45 5.21
CA MET A 96 -1.14 -11.25 6.42
C MET A 96 0.00 -10.79 7.36
N SER A 97 0.54 -9.59 7.12
CA SER A 97 1.73 -9.05 7.80
C SER A 97 1.82 -7.53 7.57
N ASP A 98 2.96 -6.93 7.91
CA ASP A 98 3.24 -5.51 7.66
C ASP A 98 4.66 -5.39 7.12
N LEU A 99 4.83 -4.86 5.89
CA LEU A 99 6.15 -4.75 5.24
C LEU A 99 7.10 -3.82 6.02
N PHE A 100 6.53 -2.79 6.67
CA PHE A 100 7.29 -1.81 7.43
C PHE A 100 7.34 -2.17 8.92
N HIS A 101 7.08 -3.43 9.29
CA HIS A 101 7.32 -3.90 10.64
C HIS A 101 8.78 -3.71 11.06
N GLU A 102 9.00 -3.35 12.32
CA GLU A 102 10.33 -3.04 12.84
C GLU A 102 11.34 -4.17 12.65
N GLY A 103 10.87 -5.41 12.80
CA GLY A 103 11.59 -6.65 12.54
C GLY A 103 11.82 -7.04 11.06
N VAL A 104 11.36 -6.27 10.07
CA VAL A 104 11.69 -6.50 8.65
C VAL A 104 12.95 -5.69 8.30
N PRO A 105 14.08 -6.32 7.95
CA PRO A 105 15.31 -5.60 7.61
C PRO A 105 15.14 -4.68 6.40
N LEU A 106 15.87 -3.56 6.38
CA LEU A 106 15.85 -2.61 5.26
C LEU A 106 16.18 -3.29 3.93
N ASP A 107 17.21 -4.14 3.89
CA ASP A 107 17.61 -4.88 2.68
C ASP A 107 16.48 -5.77 2.15
N TYR A 108 15.63 -6.31 3.03
CA TYR A 108 14.47 -7.08 2.58
C TYR A 108 13.35 -6.19 2.03
N ILE A 109 13.17 -4.98 2.57
CA ILE A 109 12.25 -4.00 1.99
C ILE A 109 12.75 -3.58 0.60
N ILE A 110 14.07 -3.37 0.43
CA ILE A 110 14.69 -3.07 -0.87
C ILE A 110 14.44 -4.21 -1.86
N ASN A 111 14.59 -5.47 -1.46
CA ASN A 111 14.24 -6.63 -2.28
C ASN A 111 12.78 -6.60 -2.74
N VAL A 112 11.85 -6.29 -1.85
CA VAL A 112 10.42 -6.20 -2.19
C VAL A 112 10.16 -5.06 -3.18
N LEU A 113 10.76 -3.88 -2.96
CA LEU A 113 10.64 -2.73 -3.84
C LEU A 113 11.30 -2.97 -5.21
N ALA A 114 12.43 -3.67 -5.25
CA ALA A 114 13.08 -4.08 -6.49
C ALA A 114 12.20 -5.01 -7.32
N VAL A 115 11.51 -5.98 -6.69
CA VAL A 115 10.49 -6.79 -7.38
C VAL A 115 9.33 -5.92 -7.90
N CYS A 116 8.88 -4.92 -7.14
CA CYS A 116 7.85 -3.98 -7.60
C CYS A 116 8.31 -3.21 -8.85
N ALA A 117 9.56 -2.73 -8.83
CA ALA A 117 10.18 -1.98 -9.90
C ALA A 117 10.30 -2.79 -11.21
N ILE A 118 10.72 -4.06 -11.12
CA ILE A 118 10.87 -4.95 -12.29
C ILE A 118 9.56 -5.66 -12.70
N CYS A 119 8.44 -5.33 -12.06
CA CYS A 119 7.10 -5.78 -12.43
C CYS A 119 6.15 -4.60 -12.73
N PRO A 120 6.50 -3.69 -13.67
CA PRO A 120 5.71 -2.48 -13.93
C PRO A 120 4.30 -2.76 -14.47
N GLN A 121 4.06 -3.96 -15.01
CA GLN A 121 2.73 -4.39 -15.48
C GLN A 121 1.72 -4.61 -14.34
N HIS A 122 2.16 -4.67 -13.09
CA HIS A 122 1.28 -4.86 -11.94
C HIS A 122 1.18 -3.61 -11.10
N THR A 123 0.01 -3.38 -10.52
CA THR A 123 -0.19 -2.37 -9.49
C THR A 123 -0.03 -3.01 -8.11
N MET A 124 0.91 -2.50 -7.32
CA MET A 124 1.27 -3.01 -6.00
C MET A 124 0.66 -2.12 -4.92
N GLN A 125 -0.31 -2.61 -4.17
CA GLN A 125 -0.91 -1.92 -3.02
C GLN A 125 -0.19 -2.34 -1.74
N ILE A 126 0.54 -1.44 -1.11
CA ILE A 126 1.24 -1.68 0.16
C ILE A 126 0.51 -0.91 1.26
N LEU A 127 0.02 -1.61 2.28
CA LEU A 127 -0.69 -1.02 3.42
C LEU A 127 0.07 -1.29 4.72
N THR A 128 0.21 -0.29 5.57
CA THR A 128 0.88 -0.42 6.87
C THR A 128 0.13 0.34 7.98
N LYS A 129 0.43 0.02 9.24
CA LYS A 129 0.09 0.90 10.38
C LYS A 129 1.32 1.62 10.95
N ARG A 130 2.50 1.43 10.34
CA ARG A 130 3.80 1.99 10.74
C ARG A 130 4.22 3.08 9.75
N THR A 131 3.35 4.07 9.59
CA THR A 131 3.45 5.07 8.51
C THR A 131 4.72 5.89 8.59
N MET A 132 5.19 6.21 9.80
CA MET A 132 6.48 6.91 10.00
C MET A 132 7.65 6.12 9.39
N ARG A 133 7.72 4.80 9.65
CA ARG A 133 8.78 3.96 9.08
C ARG A 133 8.66 3.82 7.57
N MET A 134 7.44 3.71 7.04
CA MET A 134 7.22 3.76 5.60
C MET A 134 7.72 5.07 5.00
N PHE A 135 7.40 6.20 5.62
CA PHE A 135 7.87 7.52 5.19
C PHE A 135 9.40 7.63 5.20
N GLU A 136 10.05 7.27 6.32
CA GLU A 136 11.51 7.25 6.45
C GLU A 136 12.17 6.41 5.35
N VAL A 137 11.61 5.23 5.06
CA VAL A 137 12.14 4.35 4.02
C VAL A 137 11.93 4.94 2.62
N MET A 138 10.72 5.37 2.31
CA MET A 138 10.34 5.82 0.97
C MET A 138 10.93 7.17 0.59
N THR A 139 11.46 7.93 1.55
CA THR A 139 12.08 9.23 1.34
C THR A 139 13.60 9.22 1.50
N MET A 140 14.23 8.04 1.66
CA MET A 140 15.70 7.94 1.63
C MET A 140 16.24 8.41 0.28
N GLY A 141 17.19 9.36 0.31
CA GLY A 141 17.73 9.99 -0.89
C GLY A 141 18.46 9.05 -1.85
N ASP A 142 18.92 7.88 -1.38
CA ASP A 142 19.61 6.87 -2.17
C ASP A 142 18.74 5.63 -2.48
N MET A 143 17.43 5.65 -2.17
CA MET A 143 16.55 4.49 -2.33
C MET A 143 16.51 3.99 -3.78
N GLY A 144 16.44 4.90 -4.76
CA GLY A 144 16.45 4.55 -6.18
C GLY A 144 17.75 3.83 -6.59
N HIS A 145 18.89 4.24 -6.01
CA HIS A 145 20.19 3.59 -6.25
C HIS A 145 20.25 2.21 -5.61
N ARG A 146 19.75 2.06 -4.38
CA ARG A 146 19.68 0.75 -3.68
C ARG A 146 18.81 -0.26 -4.44
N ILE A 147 17.67 0.18 -4.94
CA ILE A 147 16.80 -0.65 -5.79
C ILE A 147 17.54 -1.06 -7.07
N TYR A 148 18.20 -0.11 -7.73
CA TYR A 148 18.98 -0.39 -8.94
C TYR A 148 20.08 -1.41 -8.68
N GLN A 149 20.89 -1.22 -7.64
CA GLN A 149 21.97 -2.14 -7.25
C GLN A 149 21.44 -3.55 -7.01
N GLN A 150 20.34 -3.69 -6.25
CA GLN A 150 19.76 -5.00 -6.00
C GLN A 150 19.28 -5.70 -7.28
N VAL A 151 18.76 -4.96 -8.26
CA VAL A 151 18.40 -5.50 -9.57
C VAL A 151 19.65 -5.93 -10.35
N GLN A 152 20.73 -5.15 -10.30
CA GLN A 152 22.01 -5.52 -10.92
C GLN A 152 22.60 -6.79 -10.30
N ASP A 153 22.59 -6.91 -8.97
CA ASP A 153 23.07 -8.12 -8.29
C ASP A 153 22.33 -9.37 -8.79
N TRP A 154 21.01 -9.28 -8.97
CA TRP A 154 20.22 -10.38 -9.52
C TRP A 154 20.45 -10.65 -11.01
N LEU A 155 20.85 -9.63 -11.78
CA LEU A 155 21.25 -9.79 -13.18
C LEU A 155 22.64 -10.45 -13.27
N ASP A 156 23.56 -10.12 -12.38
CA ASP A 156 24.91 -10.71 -12.32
C ASP A 156 24.87 -12.20 -11.97
N GLU A 157 23.85 -12.65 -11.22
CA GLU A 157 23.60 -14.09 -10.97
C GLU A 157 23.20 -14.87 -12.24
N GLY A 158 22.82 -14.19 -13.32
CA GLY A 158 22.41 -14.79 -14.59
C GLY A 158 21.06 -15.53 -14.55
N GLU A 159 20.75 -16.25 -15.62
CA GLU A 159 19.49 -17.01 -15.77
C GLU A 159 19.30 -18.14 -14.73
N GLN A 160 20.36 -18.56 -14.04
CA GLN A 160 20.30 -19.58 -12.99
C GLN A 160 20.06 -18.96 -11.59
N GLY A 161 20.10 -17.63 -11.49
CA GLY A 161 19.88 -16.87 -10.27
C GLY A 161 18.40 -16.63 -9.93
N PHE A 162 18.17 -15.63 -9.08
CA PHE A 162 16.83 -15.25 -8.60
C PHE A 162 15.82 -14.97 -9.73
N LEU A 163 16.25 -14.30 -10.81
CA LEU A 163 15.37 -13.90 -11.91
C LEU A 163 14.91 -15.10 -12.76
N GLY A 164 15.70 -16.17 -12.82
CA GLY A 164 15.39 -17.34 -13.62
C GLY A 164 15.08 -16.97 -15.08
N LYS A 165 13.96 -17.49 -15.58
CA LYS A 165 13.44 -17.21 -16.94
C LYS A 165 13.03 -15.76 -17.20
N GLN A 166 13.04 -14.89 -16.19
CA GLN A 166 12.72 -13.47 -16.35
C GLN A 166 13.96 -12.61 -16.61
N TRP A 167 15.15 -13.21 -16.61
CA TRP A 167 16.42 -12.49 -16.73
C TRP A 167 16.46 -11.57 -17.94
N ASP A 168 16.18 -12.07 -19.16
CA ASP A 168 16.20 -11.27 -20.40
C ASP A 168 15.28 -10.03 -20.32
N ARG A 169 14.04 -10.25 -19.86
CA ARG A 169 13.03 -9.19 -19.72
C ARG A 169 13.49 -8.11 -18.74
N VAL A 170 14.11 -8.52 -17.62
CA VAL A 170 14.60 -7.59 -16.60
C VAL A 170 15.85 -6.86 -17.08
N HIS A 171 16.74 -7.54 -17.81
CA HIS A 171 17.93 -6.94 -18.41
C HIS A 171 17.54 -5.81 -19.36
N GLU A 172 16.60 -6.06 -20.29
CA GLU A 172 16.04 -5.05 -21.19
C GLU A 172 15.42 -3.86 -20.45
N LEU A 173 14.63 -4.14 -19.40
CA LEU A 173 14.00 -3.10 -18.58
C LEU A 173 15.04 -2.25 -17.84
N SER A 174 16.08 -2.88 -17.29
CA SER A 174 17.13 -2.20 -16.52
C SER A 174 18.00 -1.29 -17.39
N GLY A 175 18.18 -1.61 -18.68
CA GLY A 175 18.89 -0.78 -19.64
C GLY A 175 18.25 0.58 -19.94
N GLN A 176 17.05 0.85 -19.42
CA GLN A 176 16.32 2.12 -19.55
C GLN A 176 16.52 3.08 -18.35
N SER A 177 17.40 2.76 -17.39
CA SER A 177 17.62 3.58 -16.18
C SER A 177 18.24 4.96 -16.48
N VAL A 178 17.85 5.96 -15.69
CA VAL A 178 18.17 7.39 -15.89
C VAL A 178 19.55 7.74 -15.33
N THR A 179 20.33 8.53 -16.07
CA THR A 179 21.60 9.12 -15.60
C THR A 179 21.33 10.39 -14.78
N GLY A 180 21.70 10.39 -13.49
CA GLY A 180 21.68 11.58 -12.63
C GLY A 180 23.01 12.35 -12.69
N GLY A 181 22.96 13.68 -12.81
CA GLY A 181 24.12 14.53 -13.11
C GLY A 181 25.23 14.63 -12.05
N ARG A 182 26.39 15.15 -12.51
CA ARG A 182 27.71 15.44 -11.88
C ARG A 182 28.42 14.35 -11.06
N HIS A 183 27.71 13.35 -10.54
CA HIS A 183 28.28 12.09 -10.08
C HIS A 183 27.42 10.95 -10.66
N GLU A 184 27.92 10.28 -11.69
CA GLU A 184 27.23 9.23 -12.46
C GLU A 184 26.94 8.00 -11.58
N PHE A 185 25.86 8.02 -10.81
CA PHE A 185 25.31 6.83 -10.16
C PHE A 185 23.99 6.47 -10.84
N MET A 186 23.90 5.22 -11.30
CA MET A 186 22.69 4.66 -11.89
C MET A 186 21.64 4.43 -10.80
N ALA A 187 20.39 4.83 -11.06
CA ALA A 187 19.30 4.71 -10.09
C ALA A 187 17.96 4.42 -10.79
N TRP A 188 17.09 3.71 -10.07
CA TRP A 188 15.70 3.57 -10.48
C TRP A 188 14.95 4.88 -10.22
N LYS A 189 14.14 5.33 -11.19
CA LYS A 189 13.32 6.54 -11.04
C LYS A 189 12.24 6.30 -9.99
N LEU A 190 12.23 7.13 -8.94
CA LEU A 190 11.18 7.19 -7.93
C LEU A 190 10.36 8.49 -8.09
N PRO A 191 9.08 8.52 -7.67
CA PRO A 191 8.26 7.40 -7.19
C PRO A 191 8.01 6.29 -8.22
N LEU A 192 7.77 5.05 -7.76
CA LEU A 192 7.34 3.96 -8.64
C LEU A 192 5.85 4.14 -8.99
N ALA A 193 5.54 4.44 -10.25
CA ALA A 193 4.17 4.72 -10.70
C ALA A 193 3.18 3.56 -10.44
N ASN A 194 3.70 2.33 -10.39
CA ASN A 194 2.91 1.13 -10.16
C ASN A 194 2.81 0.72 -8.68
N VAL A 195 3.33 1.52 -7.74
CA VAL A 195 3.28 1.25 -6.30
C VAL A 195 2.37 2.27 -5.61
N TRP A 196 1.37 1.76 -4.90
CA TRP A 196 0.42 2.54 -4.10
C TRP A 196 0.72 2.34 -2.63
N LEU A 197 0.92 3.43 -1.89
CA LEU A 197 1.30 3.42 -0.49
C LEU A 197 0.14 3.85 0.39
N GLY A 198 -0.24 3.01 1.34
CA GLY A 198 -1.37 3.32 2.21
C GLY A 198 -1.11 3.10 3.68
N THR A 199 -1.95 3.75 4.48
CA THR A 199 -2.02 3.49 5.92
C THR A 199 -3.42 3.13 6.35
N SER A 200 -3.54 2.29 7.38
CA SER A 200 -4.83 2.11 8.05
C SER A 200 -5.02 3.15 9.14
N THR A 201 -6.25 3.64 9.30
CA THR A 201 -6.69 4.47 10.44
C THR A 201 -8.03 3.93 10.92
N GLU A 202 -8.32 4.07 12.20
CA GLU A 202 -9.54 3.50 12.80
C GLU A 202 -10.43 4.54 13.48
N ASN A 203 -9.85 5.69 13.82
CA ASN A 203 -10.46 6.81 14.52
C ASN A 203 -9.57 8.05 14.35
N GLN A 204 -10.05 9.21 14.78
CA GLN A 204 -9.33 10.48 14.69
C GLN A 204 -7.89 10.40 15.19
N SER A 205 -7.66 9.85 16.39
CA SER A 205 -6.31 9.79 16.97
C SER A 205 -5.31 9.05 16.08
N THR A 206 -5.71 7.93 15.48
CA THR A 206 -4.85 7.22 14.54
C THR A 206 -4.74 7.88 13.18
N TYR A 207 -5.74 8.66 12.77
CA TYR A 207 -5.69 9.49 11.57
C TYR A 207 -4.66 10.60 11.75
N ASP A 208 -4.75 11.40 12.81
CA ASP A 208 -3.83 12.51 13.11
C ASP A 208 -2.37 12.03 13.21
N GLN A 209 -2.15 10.82 13.73
CA GLN A 209 -0.81 10.24 13.85
C GLN A 209 -0.22 9.75 12.52
N ARG A 210 -1.06 9.38 11.54
CA ARG A 210 -0.62 8.60 10.36
C ARG A 210 -0.81 9.34 9.04
N HIS A 211 -1.91 10.08 8.88
CA HIS A 211 -2.21 10.83 7.67
C HIS A 211 -1.13 11.85 7.30
N PRO A 212 -0.48 12.60 8.22
CA PRO A 212 0.56 13.55 7.84
C PRO A 212 1.75 12.94 7.07
N PHE A 213 2.03 11.65 7.28
CA PHE A 213 3.07 10.94 6.52
C PHE A 213 2.57 10.47 5.15
N ILE A 214 1.28 10.12 5.04
CA ILE A 214 0.65 9.82 3.75
C ILE A 214 0.60 11.06 2.90
N ASP A 215 0.14 12.18 3.46
CA ASP A 215 0.08 13.47 2.81
C ASP A 215 1.43 13.86 2.20
N LYS A 216 2.50 13.84 3.00
CA LYS A 216 3.86 14.13 2.52
C LYS A 216 4.31 13.19 1.40
N LEU A 217 3.93 11.91 1.42
CA LEU A 217 4.25 10.97 0.34
C LEU A 217 3.48 11.34 -0.94
N THR A 218 2.22 11.74 -0.79
CA THR A 218 1.38 12.23 -1.89
C THR A 218 1.99 13.48 -2.53
N THR A 219 2.44 14.46 -1.74
CA THR A 219 3.08 15.70 -2.22
C THR A 219 4.36 15.46 -3.01
N VAL A 220 5.09 14.37 -2.74
CA VAL A 220 6.29 14.00 -3.51
C VAL A 220 6.00 13.02 -4.65
N GLY A 221 4.73 12.86 -5.02
CA GLY A 221 4.28 12.19 -6.25
C GLY A 221 3.93 10.71 -6.10
N TRP A 222 3.96 10.14 -4.89
CA TRP A 222 3.49 8.76 -4.70
C TRP A 222 1.97 8.69 -4.86
N THR A 223 1.47 7.62 -5.46
CA THR A 223 0.04 7.30 -5.35
C THR A 223 -0.22 6.75 -3.96
N THR A 224 -1.15 7.34 -3.23
CA THR A 224 -1.39 6.99 -1.83
C THR A 224 -2.85 6.68 -1.52
N PHE A 225 -3.09 5.96 -0.43
CA PHE A 225 -4.46 5.65 -0.01
C PHE A 225 -4.63 5.57 1.51
N LEU A 226 -5.83 5.91 1.99
CA LEU A 226 -6.25 5.67 3.37
C LEU A 226 -7.17 4.46 3.42
N SER A 227 -6.86 3.53 4.31
CA SER A 227 -7.74 2.41 4.63
C SER A 227 -8.36 2.65 6.01
N ILE A 228 -9.54 3.27 6.03
CA ILE A 228 -10.30 3.54 7.24
C ILE A 228 -11.09 2.28 7.62
N GLU A 229 -10.33 1.24 8.00
CA GLU A 229 -10.84 -0.12 8.22
C GLU A 229 -10.10 -0.86 9.36
N PRO A 230 -10.80 -1.24 10.44
CA PRO A 230 -12.19 -0.89 10.73
C PRO A 230 -12.35 0.60 11.10
N LEU A 231 -13.43 1.24 10.65
CA LEU A 231 -13.89 2.53 11.19
C LEU A 231 -14.52 2.29 12.57
N LEU A 232 -13.89 2.81 13.62
CA LEU A 232 -14.23 2.62 15.04
C LEU A 232 -14.57 3.93 15.77
N GLY A 233 -14.45 5.07 15.09
CA GLY A 233 -14.82 6.38 15.61
C GLY A 233 -14.83 7.39 14.46
N GLN A 234 -15.54 8.50 14.64
CA GLN A 234 -15.59 9.60 13.68
C GLN A 234 -14.18 10.06 13.28
N ILE A 235 -14.04 10.46 12.01
CA ILE A 235 -12.82 11.04 11.46
C ILE A 235 -13.20 12.31 10.69
N GLU A 236 -12.71 13.44 11.18
CA GLU A 236 -12.66 14.71 10.47
C GLU A 236 -11.36 14.71 9.65
N MET A 237 -11.51 14.76 8.32
CA MET A 237 -10.39 14.75 7.39
C MET A 237 -9.87 16.17 7.17
N ALA A 238 -8.55 16.31 6.99
CA ALA A 238 -7.92 17.61 6.75
C ALA A 238 -8.04 18.06 5.28
N GLU A 239 -8.20 19.38 5.08
CA GLU A 239 -8.33 20.06 3.78
C GLU A 239 -7.17 21.07 3.56
N ASP A 240 -5.92 20.68 3.79
CA ASP A 240 -4.77 21.58 3.75
C ASP A 240 -3.65 21.14 2.79
N SER A 241 -3.86 20.05 2.05
CA SER A 241 -2.88 19.56 1.08
C SER A 241 -2.95 20.32 -0.25
N PRO A 242 -1.83 20.48 -0.99
CA PRO A 242 -1.89 20.88 -2.38
C PRO A 242 -2.48 19.76 -3.27
N TYR A 243 -3.11 20.11 -4.39
CA TYR A 243 -3.60 19.17 -5.41
C TYR A 243 -3.60 19.79 -6.82
N CYS A 244 -3.62 18.93 -7.85
CA CYS A 244 -3.84 19.32 -9.24
C CYS A 244 -5.26 18.94 -9.68
N GLU A 245 -6.01 19.85 -10.31
CA GLU A 245 -7.38 19.57 -10.78
C GLU A 245 -7.44 18.41 -11.80
N TRP A 246 -6.39 18.23 -12.61
CA TRP A 246 -6.37 17.21 -13.65
C TRP A 246 -5.74 15.88 -13.19
N CYS A 247 -4.61 15.95 -12.47
CA CYS A 247 -3.85 14.78 -12.02
C CYS A 247 -4.24 14.26 -10.63
N GLY A 248 -5.10 14.99 -9.91
CA GLY A 248 -5.43 14.72 -8.51
C GLY A 248 -4.27 15.06 -7.55
N PRO A 249 -4.31 14.55 -6.31
CA PRO A 249 -3.39 14.97 -5.25
C PRO A 249 -1.96 14.45 -5.42
N ALA A 250 -1.74 13.35 -6.15
CA ALA A 250 -0.39 12.79 -6.33
C ALA A 250 0.47 13.49 -7.42
N TYR A 251 0.14 14.69 -7.89
CA TYR A 251 0.80 15.33 -9.04
C TYR A 251 2.34 15.46 -8.88
N THR A 252 3.09 15.56 -9.98
CA THR A 252 4.52 15.87 -9.93
C THR A 252 4.72 17.40 -9.81
N PRO A 253 5.22 17.94 -8.68
CA PRO A 253 5.43 19.39 -8.53
C PRO A 253 6.65 19.88 -9.34
N LEU A 254 6.46 20.94 -10.12
CA LEU A 254 7.51 21.80 -10.67
C LEU A 254 7.49 23.13 -9.91
N LYS A 255 8.61 23.49 -9.29
CA LYS A 255 8.80 24.81 -8.69
C LYS A 255 9.45 25.73 -9.72
N CYS A 256 8.76 26.80 -10.09
CA CYS A 256 9.34 27.86 -10.90
C CYS A 256 9.48 29.13 -10.03
N ASP A 257 10.67 29.72 -10.02
CA ASP A 257 10.89 31.04 -9.43
C ASP A 257 10.25 32.08 -10.35
N ASN A 258 9.25 32.81 -9.86
CA ASN A 258 8.54 33.80 -10.64
C ASN A 258 9.30 35.14 -10.75
N GLY A 259 10.52 35.22 -10.22
CA GLY A 259 11.37 36.41 -10.28
C GLY A 259 10.89 37.58 -9.41
N GLN A 260 9.84 37.38 -8.60
CA GLN A 260 9.28 38.37 -7.67
C GLN A 260 9.44 37.95 -6.21
N GLY A 261 10.24 36.92 -5.92
CA GLY A 261 10.46 36.41 -4.57
C GLY A 261 9.39 35.42 -4.08
N GLY A 262 8.56 34.89 -4.98
CA GLY A 262 7.62 33.79 -4.73
C GLY A 262 7.95 32.56 -5.59
N THR A 263 7.65 31.36 -5.07
CA THR A 263 7.67 30.12 -5.86
C THR A 263 6.24 29.73 -6.21
N GLU A 264 5.90 29.71 -7.49
CA GLU A 264 4.65 29.09 -7.95
C GLU A 264 4.91 27.59 -8.19
N GLU A 265 3.99 26.74 -7.71
CA GLU A 265 4.02 25.30 -7.97
C GLU A 265 3.09 24.98 -9.14
N PHE A 266 3.63 24.25 -10.11
CA PHE A 266 2.92 23.78 -11.31
C PHE A 266 2.96 22.26 -11.39
N CYS A 267 2.00 21.66 -12.08
CA CYS A 267 2.01 20.21 -12.33
C CYS A 267 2.86 19.86 -13.57
N ALA A 268 3.97 19.13 -13.37
CA ALA A 268 4.84 18.67 -14.45
C ALA A 268 4.13 17.75 -15.44
N ASP A 269 3.24 16.89 -14.93
CA ASP A 269 2.49 15.93 -15.73
C ASP A 269 1.46 16.62 -16.65
N CYS A 270 1.02 17.84 -16.30
CA CYS A 270 0.10 18.63 -17.13
C CYS A 270 0.86 19.41 -18.22
N ALA A 271 2.12 19.75 -17.98
CA ALA A 271 2.93 20.50 -18.95
C ALA A 271 3.28 19.71 -20.21
N SER A 272 3.27 18.37 -20.14
CA SER A 272 3.52 17.49 -21.30
C SER A 272 2.27 17.23 -22.14
N ASP A 273 1.09 17.21 -21.53
CA ASP A 273 -0.13 16.66 -22.15
C ASP A 273 -1.30 17.66 -22.30
N ASN A 274 -1.16 18.90 -21.83
CA ASN A 274 -2.21 19.92 -21.94
C ASN A 274 -1.94 20.93 -23.09
N PRO A 275 -2.80 21.02 -24.13
CA PRO A 275 -2.66 22.00 -25.21
C PRO A 275 -2.83 23.47 -24.76
N ASP A 276 -3.41 23.72 -23.58
CA ASP A 276 -3.68 25.06 -23.04
C ASP A 276 -2.62 25.56 -22.02
N GLY A 277 -1.58 24.77 -21.74
CA GLY A 277 -0.46 25.16 -20.84
C GLY A 277 -0.58 24.69 -19.37
N MET A 278 0.48 24.94 -18.60
CA MET A 278 0.67 24.48 -17.20
C MET A 278 -0.52 24.79 -16.30
N THR A 279 -1.02 23.77 -15.58
CA THR A 279 -2.04 23.95 -14.52
C THR A 279 -1.37 24.37 -13.21
N THR A 280 -1.88 25.43 -12.59
CA THR A 280 -1.47 25.90 -11.26
C THR A 280 -1.89 24.88 -10.19
N VAL A 281 -1.00 24.60 -9.25
CA VAL A 281 -1.32 23.77 -8.08
C VAL A 281 -2.27 24.54 -7.15
N MET A 282 -3.38 23.90 -6.79
CA MET A 282 -4.39 24.45 -5.88
C MET A 282 -4.15 23.96 -4.45
N TRP A 283 -4.69 24.70 -3.48
CA TRP A 283 -4.70 24.33 -2.07
C TRP A 283 -6.12 23.93 -1.64
N GLY A 284 -6.24 23.06 -0.64
CA GLY A 284 -7.53 22.51 -0.20
C GLY A 284 -7.76 21.08 -0.66
N GLY A 285 -6.71 20.33 -0.92
CA GLY A 285 -6.74 18.91 -1.24
C GLY A 285 -6.71 18.03 0.01
N LEU A 286 -7.04 16.76 -0.20
CA LEU A 286 -7.15 15.73 0.84
C LEU A 286 -5.82 15.12 1.31
N GLY A 287 -4.74 15.30 0.54
CA GLY A 287 -3.44 14.66 0.81
C GLY A 287 -3.41 13.15 0.57
N VAL A 288 -4.39 12.59 -0.16
CA VAL A 288 -4.51 11.16 -0.44
C VAL A 288 -5.17 10.91 -1.80
N SER A 289 -4.70 9.90 -2.55
CA SER A 289 -5.24 9.58 -3.88
C SER A 289 -6.47 8.66 -3.89
N TRP A 290 -6.77 7.96 -2.80
CA TRP A 290 -7.89 7.01 -2.71
C TRP A 290 -8.26 6.71 -1.25
N VAL A 291 -9.55 6.59 -0.96
CA VAL A 291 -10.03 6.24 0.39
C VAL A 291 -10.82 4.93 0.33
N ILE A 292 -10.52 4.02 1.26
CA ILE A 292 -11.29 2.81 1.50
C ILE A 292 -11.90 2.95 2.89
N VAL A 293 -13.21 2.75 3.02
CA VAL A 293 -13.92 2.84 4.30
C VAL A 293 -14.76 1.60 4.54
N GLY A 294 -14.76 1.12 5.78
CA GLY A 294 -15.51 -0.06 6.12
C GLY A 294 -15.53 -0.39 7.61
N ALA A 295 -16.63 -0.99 8.03
CA ALA A 295 -16.81 -1.53 9.37
C ALA A 295 -15.87 -2.73 9.64
N GLU A 296 -15.84 -3.22 10.87
CA GLU A 296 -15.09 -4.42 11.24
C GLU A 296 -15.71 -5.71 10.67
N SER A 297 -14.86 -6.69 10.35
CA SER A 297 -15.27 -8.02 9.85
C SER A 297 -15.22 -9.06 10.97
N GLY A 298 -16.09 -10.08 10.88
CA GLY A 298 -15.97 -11.30 11.67
C GLY A 298 -16.78 -11.32 12.97
N HIS A 299 -16.58 -12.38 13.76
CA HIS A 299 -17.26 -12.55 15.05
C HIS A 299 -16.75 -11.50 16.05
N GLY A 300 -17.67 -10.86 16.77
CA GLY A 300 -17.32 -9.78 17.70
C GLY A 300 -17.00 -8.45 17.02
N ALA A 301 -17.43 -8.25 15.76
CA ALA A 301 -17.29 -6.98 15.06
C ALA A 301 -17.89 -5.83 15.87
N ARG A 302 -17.06 -4.83 16.16
CA ARG A 302 -17.45 -3.62 16.87
C ARG A 302 -18.33 -2.74 15.98
N SER A 303 -19.22 -1.96 16.61
CA SER A 303 -20.14 -1.05 15.92
C SER A 303 -19.40 -0.02 15.06
N CYS A 304 -20.01 0.35 13.95
CA CYS A 304 -19.58 1.39 13.03
C CYS A 304 -20.83 2.22 12.71
N ASP A 305 -20.79 3.51 13.00
CA ASP A 305 -21.89 4.39 12.65
C ASP A 305 -21.92 4.60 11.14
N ILE A 306 -23.10 4.50 10.56
CA ILE A 306 -23.31 4.69 9.13
C ILE A 306 -23.12 6.17 8.76
N GLU A 307 -23.44 7.09 9.67
CA GLU A 307 -23.27 8.52 9.42
C GLU A 307 -21.79 8.88 9.22
N TRP A 308 -20.87 8.29 9.98
CA TRP A 308 -19.42 8.49 9.77
C TRP A 308 -18.96 8.03 8.38
N VAL A 309 -19.57 6.96 7.84
CA VAL A 309 -19.27 6.50 6.49
C VAL A 309 -19.78 7.49 5.45
N ARG A 310 -20.99 8.05 5.66
CA ARG A 310 -21.57 9.07 4.78
C ARG A 310 -20.71 10.33 4.75
N GLU A 311 -20.31 10.84 5.92
CA GLU A 311 -19.43 12.01 6.05
C GLU A 311 -18.13 11.83 5.25
N ILE A 312 -17.48 10.66 5.37
CA ILE A 312 -16.26 10.36 4.60
C ILE A 312 -16.53 10.34 3.08
N ILE A 313 -17.68 9.80 2.65
CA ILE A 313 -18.05 9.75 1.23
C ILE A 313 -18.27 11.16 0.69
N GLU A 314 -19.08 11.97 1.36
CA GLU A 314 -19.37 13.35 0.98
C GLU A 314 -18.08 14.15 0.89
N PHE A 315 -17.22 14.06 1.92
CA PHE A 315 -15.92 14.72 1.92
C PHE A 315 -15.04 14.29 0.74
N CYS A 316 -14.98 13.00 0.43
CA CYS A 316 -14.21 12.51 -0.73
C CYS A 316 -14.77 13.02 -2.06
N GLN A 317 -16.11 13.11 -2.19
CA GLN A 317 -16.78 13.61 -3.38
C GLN A 317 -16.49 15.10 -3.60
N ASP A 318 -16.58 15.91 -2.55
CA ASP A 318 -16.30 17.36 -2.61
C ASP A 318 -14.85 17.66 -3.04
N HIS A 319 -13.94 16.72 -2.77
CA HIS A 319 -12.51 16.83 -3.09
C HIS A 319 -12.08 16.00 -4.31
N ASN A 320 -13.00 15.43 -5.07
CA ASN A 320 -12.72 14.59 -6.24
C ASN A 320 -11.76 13.40 -5.95
N VAL A 321 -11.80 12.85 -4.74
CA VAL A 321 -11.03 11.66 -4.36
C VAL A 321 -11.93 10.42 -4.47
N PRO A 322 -11.50 9.38 -5.21
CA PRO A 322 -12.28 8.16 -5.31
C PRO A 322 -12.42 7.50 -3.93
N VAL A 323 -13.62 7.02 -3.62
CA VAL A 323 -13.92 6.32 -2.35
C VAL A 323 -14.50 4.93 -2.59
N PHE A 324 -14.05 3.95 -1.82
CA PHE A 324 -14.52 2.57 -1.85
C PHE A 324 -15.11 2.16 -0.50
N VAL A 325 -16.42 1.96 -0.45
CA VAL A 325 -17.12 1.43 0.72
C VAL A 325 -17.09 -0.10 0.66
N LYS A 326 -16.28 -0.71 1.53
CA LYS A 326 -16.09 -2.16 1.54
C LYS A 326 -17.20 -2.89 2.25
N GLN A 327 -17.55 -2.46 3.46
CA GLN A 327 -18.60 -3.13 4.22
C GLN A 327 -19.27 -2.26 5.28
N LEU A 328 -20.58 -2.47 5.43
CA LEU A 328 -21.40 -1.93 6.50
C LEU A 328 -21.85 -3.04 7.44
N ILE A 329 -22.10 -2.69 8.71
CA ILE A 329 -22.66 -3.58 9.71
C ILE A 329 -23.86 -2.92 10.40
N HIS A 330 -24.78 -3.74 10.89
CA HIS A 330 -25.86 -3.32 11.79
C HIS A 330 -26.01 -4.37 12.89
N ASN A 331 -26.05 -3.94 14.15
CA ASN A 331 -26.13 -4.84 15.32
C ASN A 331 -25.08 -5.98 15.29
N GLY A 332 -23.83 -5.63 14.94
CA GLY A 332 -22.70 -6.57 14.89
C GLY A 332 -22.76 -7.58 13.74
N ARG A 333 -23.64 -7.40 12.75
CA ARG A 333 -23.77 -8.27 11.57
C ARG A 333 -23.55 -7.49 10.29
N LYS A 334 -22.83 -8.09 9.33
CA LYS A 334 -22.64 -7.53 7.98
C LYS A 334 -23.98 -7.34 7.28
N ILE A 335 -24.20 -6.15 6.73
CA ILE A 335 -25.37 -5.86 5.89
C ILE A 335 -25.06 -6.34 4.46
N PRO A 336 -25.92 -7.14 3.83
CA PRO A 336 -25.79 -7.48 2.40
C PRO A 336 -25.77 -6.24 1.51
N PHE A 337 -24.92 -6.19 0.49
CA PHE A 337 -24.72 -5.02 -0.37
C PHE A 337 -26.01 -4.50 -1.02
N ASN A 338 -26.91 -5.40 -1.43
CA ASN A 338 -28.21 -5.05 -2.01
C ASN A 338 -29.19 -4.40 -1.02
N GLN A 339 -28.90 -4.44 0.28
CA GLN A 339 -29.68 -3.82 1.35
C GLN A 339 -29.07 -2.51 1.85
N TRP A 340 -27.94 -2.07 1.28
CA TRP A 340 -27.32 -0.81 1.68
C TRP A 340 -28.15 0.38 1.22
N PRO A 341 -28.17 1.49 1.98
CA PRO A 341 -28.60 2.80 1.46
C PRO A 341 -27.88 3.12 0.16
N GLU A 342 -28.58 3.73 -0.80
CA GLU A 342 -28.09 3.94 -2.17
C GLU A 342 -26.85 4.84 -2.22
N ASP A 343 -26.85 5.89 -1.40
CA ASP A 343 -25.77 6.85 -1.18
C ASP A 343 -24.47 6.20 -0.66
N LEU A 344 -24.56 5.02 -0.04
CA LEU A 344 -23.40 4.30 0.48
C LEU A 344 -22.90 3.19 -0.45
N ARG A 345 -23.54 2.97 -1.60
CA ARG A 345 -23.14 1.95 -2.59
C ARG A 345 -22.00 2.43 -3.48
N VAL A 346 -21.00 3.08 -2.90
CA VAL A 346 -19.87 3.65 -3.63
C VAL A 346 -18.69 2.68 -3.63
N ARG A 347 -18.21 2.31 -4.82
CA ARG A 347 -17.07 1.39 -5.02
C ARG A 347 -16.14 1.90 -6.12
N GLN A 348 -15.65 3.13 -5.94
CA GLN A 348 -14.77 3.77 -6.92
C GLN A 348 -13.31 3.33 -6.72
N MET A 349 -12.63 3.06 -7.83
CA MET A 349 -11.20 2.75 -7.87
C MET A 349 -10.45 3.97 -8.41
N PRO A 350 -9.21 4.23 -7.96
CA PRO A 350 -8.43 5.33 -8.49
C PRO A 350 -7.94 5.00 -9.91
N LYS A 351 -7.74 6.05 -10.72
CA LYS A 351 -7.16 5.90 -12.05
C LYS A 351 -5.70 5.46 -11.93
N ILE A 352 -5.31 4.44 -12.70
CA ILE A 352 -3.92 3.97 -12.76
C ILE A 352 -3.11 4.99 -13.58
N ARG A 353 -2.06 5.55 -12.99
CA ARG A 353 -1.13 6.43 -13.70
C ARG A 353 -0.37 5.66 -14.78
N GLY A 354 -0.26 6.24 -15.98
CA GLY A 354 0.43 5.64 -17.11
C GLY A 354 -0.37 4.56 -17.85
N ALA A 355 -1.68 4.45 -17.61
CA ALA A 355 -2.57 3.74 -18.52
C ALA A 355 -2.84 4.63 -19.75
N ALA A 356 -1.96 4.51 -20.75
CA ALA A 356 -2.27 4.85 -22.14
C ALA A 356 -2.92 3.65 -22.82
#